data_AF-A0A523B7M9-F1
#
_entry.id   AF-A0A523B7M9-F1
#
_cell.length_a   1.000
_cell.length_b   1.000
_cell.length_c   1.000
_cell.angle_alpha   90.00
_cell.angle_beta   90.00
_cell.angle_gamma   90.00
#
_symmetry.space_group_name_H-M   'P 1'
#
loop_
_entity.id
_entity.type
_entity.pdbx_description
1 polymer ?
#
loop_
_entity_poly.entity_id
_entity_poly.type
_entity_poly.pdbx_seq_one_letter_code
_entity_poly.pdbx_strand_id
1 'polypeptide(L)'
;MIFLPRVSLPPKITVIVKKIGESEYEISTEPKLDMAVFGTFLVRVKQCSKNLNVKFSGGRIVLSGENPNFEAIVTCLNEGSPIPVELKVT
;
A
#
# COMPACT_ATOMS: atom_id res chain seq x y z
N MET A 1 -26.58 17.13 -5.43
CA MET A 1 -25.57 16.05 -5.54
C MET A 1 -24.21 16.70 -5.65
N ILE A 2 -23.34 16.54 -4.66
CA ILE A 2 -21.98 17.07 -4.73
C ILE A 2 -21.22 16.16 -5.68
N PHE A 3 -20.97 16.64 -6.89
CA PHE A 3 -20.12 16.00 -7.87
C PHE A 3 -18.69 16.17 -7.36
N LEU A 4 -18.19 15.20 -6.61
CA LEU A 4 -16.75 15.08 -6.41
C LEU A 4 -16.16 14.98 -7.82
N PRO A 5 -15.30 15.92 -8.26
CA PRO A 5 -14.60 15.73 -9.52
C PRO A 5 -13.95 14.36 -9.42
N ARG A 6 -14.00 13.57 -10.51
CA ARG A 6 -13.17 12.39 -10.66
C ARG A 6 -11.73 12.89 -10.59
N VAL A 7 -11.22 13.10 -9.37
CA VAL A 7 -9.81 13.23 -9.06
C VAL A 7 -9.24 12.02 -9.77
N SER A 8 -8.41 12.31 -10.77
CA SER A 8 -7.88 11.36 -11.73
C SER A 8 -7.14 10.31 -10.93
N LEU A 9 -7.87 9.30 -10.46
CA LEU A 9 -7.31 8.15 -9.77
C LEU A 9 -6.20 7.66 -10.70
N PRO A 10 -4.95 7.56 -10.21
CA PRO A 10 -3.85 7.20 -11.08
C PRO A 10 -4.21 5.89 -11.79
N PRO A 11 -3.88 5.75 -13.09
CA PRO A 11 -4.29 4.56 -13.86
C PRO A 11 -3.76 3.27 -13.26
N LYS A 12 -2.70 3.38 -12.43
CA LYS A 12 -2.04 2.29 -11.72
C LYS A 12 -1.30 2.82 -10.50
N ILE A 13 -1.24 2.05 -9.43
CA ILE A 13 -0.44 2.34 -8.23
C ILE A 13 0.67 1.31 -8.14
N THR A 14 1.93 1.73 -8.20
CA THR A 14 3.07 0.85 -7.96
C THR A 14 3.46 0.92 -6.49
N VAL A 15 3.33 -0.20 -5.80
CA VAL A 15 3.74 -0.40 -4.41
C VAL A 15 5.20 -0.84 -4.41
N ILE A 16 6.07 0.04 -3.97
CA ILE A 16 7.50 -0.20 -3.86
C ILE A 16 7.77 -0.71 -2.46
N VAL A 17 8.33 -1.92 -2.37
CA VAL A 17 8.74 -2.53 -1.12
C VAL A 17 10.25 -2.56 -1.07
N LYS A 18 10.82 -1.89 -0.08
CA LYS A 18 12.26 -1.81 0.16
C LYS A 18 12.59 -2.48 1.50
N LYS A 19 13.50 -3.45 1.50
CA LYS A 19 13.97 -4.04 2.77
C LYS A 19 14.88 -3.03 3.50
N ILE A 20 14.52 -2.66 4.73
CA ILE A 20 15.27 -1.68 5.55
C ILE A 20 15.92 -2.30 6.80
N GLY A 21 15.51 -3.50 7.18
CA GLY A 21 16.07 -4.24 8.31
C GLY A 21 15.95 -5.75 8.12
N GLU A 22 16.30 -6.52 9.16
CA GLU A 22 16.30 -7.98 9.11
C GLU A 22 14.90 -8.55 8.87
N SER A 23 13.89 -7.95 9.52
CA SER A 23 12.47 -8.27 9.39
C SER A 23 11.62 -7.01 9.17
N GLU A 24 12.21 -5.94 8.64
CA GLU A 24 11.53 -4.65 8.41
C GLU A 24 11.59 -4.23 6.93
N TYR A 25 10.43 -3.85 6.40
CA TYR A 25 10.22 -3.49 5.01
C TYR A 25 9.48 -2.17 4.92
N GLU A 26 10.04 -1.23 4.18
CA GLU A 26 9.43 0.05 3.87
C GLU A 26 8.58 -0.09 2.60
N ILE A 27 7.30 0.23 2.70
CA ILE A 27 6.38 0.37 1.58
C ILE A 27 6.21 1.85 1.24
N SER A 28 6.44 2.15 -0.03
CA SER A 28 6.12 3.42 -0.68
C SER A 28 5.19 3.19 -1.87
N THR A 29 4.52 4.22 -2.36
CA THR A 29 3.64 4.16 -3.53
C THR A 29 4.07 5.18 -4.58
N GLU A 30 4.13 4.77 -5.84
CA GLU A 30 4.32 5.66 -6.99
C GLU A 30 3.15 5.52 -8.00
N PRO A 31 2.50 6.63 -8.42
CA PRO A 31 2.69 7.99 -7.94
C PRO A 31 2.28 8.17 -6.47
N LYS A 32 2.76 9.25 -5.82
CA LYS A 32 2.35 9.58 -4.45
C LYS A 32 0.83 9.76 -4.41
N LEU A 33 0.18 9.00 -3.54
CA LEU A 33 -1.26 9.07 -3.36
C LEU A 33 -1.65 10.33 -2.61
N ASP A 34 -2.75 10.96 -3.03
CA ASP A 34 -3.44 11.98 -2.23
C ASP A 34 -3.81 11.44 -0.85
N MET A 35 -3.81 12.28 0.18
CA MET A 35 -4.08 11.86 1.57
C MET A 35 -5.36 11.05 1.74
N ALA A 36 -6.42 11.38 0.99
CA ALA A 36 -7.70 10.65 1.03
C ALA A 36 -7.57 9.21 0.50
N VAL A 37 -6.85 9.04 -0.60
CA VAL A 37 -6.59 7.73 -1.21
C VAL A 37 -5.56 6.95 -0.38
N PHE A 38 -4.54 7.64 0.13
CA PHE A 38 -3.51 7.08 0.99
C PHE A 38 -4.08 6.51 2.29
N GLY A 39 -5.01 7.22 2.94
CA GLY A 39 -5.68 6.72 4.16
C GLY A 39 -6.44 5.41 3.91
N THR A 40 -7.17 5.34 2.79
CA THR A 40 -7.89 4.13 2.38
C THR A 40 -6.92 2.98 2.05
N PHE A 41 -5.82 3.30 1.37
CA PHE A 41 -4.76 2.35 1.05
C PHE A 41 -4.09 1.80 2.32
N LEU A 42 -3.77 2.65 3.31
CA LEU A 42 -3.18 2.22 4.58
C LEU A 42 -4.08 1.24 5.35
N VAL A 43 -5.39 1.51 5.40
CA VAL A 43 -6.36 0.61 6.03
C VAL A 43 -6.40 -0.74 5.32
N ARG A 44 -6.40 -0.72 3.98
CA ARG A 44 -6.34 -1.94 3.15
C ARG A 44 -5.05 -2.72 3.37
N VAL A 45 -3.89 -2.07 3.37
CA VAL A 45 -2.60 -2.71 3.66
C VAL A 45 -2.64 -3.37 5.04
N LYS A 46 -3.19 -2.70 6.07
CA LYS A 46 -3.39 -3.31 7.40
C LYS A 46 -4.30 -4.54 7.37
N GLN A 47 -5.41 -4.48 6.63
CA GLN A 47 -6.35 -5.60 6.51
C GLN A 47 -5.74 -6.81 5.77
N CYS A 48 -4.92 -6.57 4.74
CA CYS A 48 -4.24 -7.61 3.99
C CYS A 48 -2.99 -8.14 4.71
N SER A 49 -2.41 -7.33 5.60
CA SER A 49 -1.21 -7.67 6.37
C SER A 49 -1.54 -8.15 7.78
N LYS A 50 -2.64 -8.91 7.97
CA LYS A 50 -3.15 -9.35 9.29
C LYS A 50 -2.13 -9.98 10.24
N ASN A 51 -1.05 -10.55 9.70
CA ASN A 51 0.01 -11.21 10.47
C ASN A 51 1.32 -10.40 10.55
N LEU A 52 1.33 -9.17 10.06
CA LEU A 52 2.51 -8.29 10.03
C LEU A 52 2.22 -7.01 10.82
N ASN A 53 3.25 -6.50 11.48
CA ASN A 53 3.13 -5.24 12.19
C ASN A 53 3.25 -4.08 11.19
N VAL A 54 2.14 -3.38 10.94
CA VAL A 54 2.11 -2.24 10.01
C VAL A 54 2.21 -0.92 10.78
N LYS A 55 3.37 -0.28 10.70
CA LYS A 55 3.62 1.06 11.24
C LYS A 55 3.54 2.11 10.13
N PHE A 56 3.15 3.32 10.50
CA PHE A 56 3.21 4.47 9.60
C PHE A 56 4.17 5.49 10.20
N SER A 57 5.22 5.85 9.47
CA SER A 57 6.25 6.77 9.92
C SER A 57 6.68 7.69 8.77
N GLY A 58 6.62 9.01 8.99
CA GLY A 58 7.14 10.00 8.04
C GLY A 58 6.54 9.96 6.62
N GLY A 59 5.27 9.57 6.47
CA GLY A 59 4.66 9.44 5.14
C GLY A 59 4.88 8.08 4.47
N ARG A 60 5.49 7.13 5.17
CA ARG A 60 5.82 5.80 4.66
C ARG A 60 5.22 4.71 5.54
N ILE A 61 4.89 3.59 4.93
CA ILE A 61 4.35 2.43 5.63
C ILE A 61 5.52 1.49 5.89
N VAL A 62 5.68 1.01 7.11
CA VAL A 62 6.71 0.05 7.48
C VAL A 62 6.02 -1.24 7.91
N LEU A 63 6.32 -2.34 7.24
CA LEU A 63 5.91 -3.68 7.63
C LEU A 63 7.05 -4.35 8.39
N SER A 64 6.77 -4.80 9.60
CA SER A 64 7.67 -5.65 10.37
C SER A 64 7.09 -7.05 10.55
N GLY A 65 7.82 -8.08 10.18
CA GLY A 65 7.44 -9.48 10.36
C GLY A 65 8.36 -10.47 9.65
N GLU A 66 8.34 -11.73 10.07
CA GLU A 66 9.08 -12.81 9.43
C GLU A 66 8.39 -13.23 8.12
N ASN A 67 9.11 -13.16 7.00
CA ASN A 67 8.66 -13.58 5.66
C ASN A 67 7.26 -13.09 5.24
N PRO A 68 7.04 -11.76 5.10
CA PRO A 68 5.83 -11.23 4.52
C PRO A 68 5.62 -11.74 3.07
N ASN A 69 4.45 -12.35 2.81
CA ASN A 69 4.05 -12.70 1.45
C ASN A 69 3.46 -11.47 0.75
N PHE A 70 4.32 -10.70 0.08
CA PHE A 70 3.92 -9.47 -0.62
C PHE A 70 2.98 -9.71 -1.80
N GLU A 71 3.08 -10.85 -2.50
CA GLU A 71 2.17 -11.19 -3.60
C GLU A 71 0.74 -11.40 -3.10
N ALA A 72 0.59 -12.08 -1.96
CA ALA A 72 -0.72 -12.24 -1.30
C ALA A 72 -1.29 -10.89 -0.84
N ILE A 73 -0.44 -10.00 -0.32
CA ILE A 73 -0.85 -8.64 0.07
C ILE A 73 -1.35 -7.88 -1.14
N VAL A 74 -0.61 -7.86 -2.26
CA VAL A 74 -1.01 -7.13 -3.47
C VAL A 74 -2.26 -7.73 -4.12
N THR A 75 -2.43 -9.05 -4.07
CA THR A 75 -3.65 -9.71 -4.53
C THR A 75 -4.86 -9.24 -3.71
N CYS A 76 -4.75 -9.25 -2.38
CA CYS A 76 -5.79 -8.73 -1.48
C CYS A 76 -6.05 -7.23 -1.65
N LEU A 77 -5.02 -6.43 -1.98
CA LEU A 77 -5.20 -5.01 -2.31
C LEU A 77 -6.00 -4.84 -3.62
N ASN A 78 -5.71 -5.65 -4.64
CA ASN A 78 -6.40 -5.62 -5.93
C ASN A 78 -7.87 -6.07 -5.83
N GLU A 79 -8.21 -7.03 -4.97
CA GLU A 79 -9.57 -7.54 -4.82
C GLU A 79 -10.61 -6.49 -4.37
N GLY A 80 -10.19 -5.36 -3.82
CA GLY A 80 -11.12 -4.30 -3.48
C GLY A 80 -10.59 -2.89 -3.63
N SER A 81 -9.55 -2.72 -4.42
CA SER A 81 -9.11 -1.40 -4.88
C SER A 81 -9.76 -1.10 -6.24
N PRO A 82 -10.37 0.08 -6.41
CA PRO A 82 -10.85 0.52 -7.73
C PRO A 82 -9.71 0.82 -8.72
N ILE A 83 -8.46 0.83 -8.25
CA ILE A 83 -7.25 1.04 -9.05
C ILE A 83 -6.36 -0.21 -8.97
N PRO A 84 -5.83 -0.71 -10.10
CA PRO A 84 -4.86 -1.80 -10.08
C PRO A 84 -3.58 -1.41 -9.34
N VAL A 85 -3.18 -2.27 -8.42
CA VAL A 85 -2.00 -2.16 -7.57
C VAL A 85 -0.95 -3.15 -8.06
N GLU A 86 0.26 -2.68 -8.31
CA GLU A 86 1.42 -3.51 -8.69
C GLU A 86 2.45 -3.58 -7.57
N LEU A 87 3.14 -4.71 -7.46
CA LEU A 87 4.25 -4.87 -6.53
C LEU A 87 5.58 -4.66 -7.25
N LYS A 88 6.44 -3.82 -6.68
CA LYS A 88 7.84 -3.70 -7.07
C LYS A 88 8.72 -3.90 -5.83
N VAL A 89 9.36 -5.06 -5.74
CA VAL A 89 10.32 -5.36 -4.66
C VAL A 89 11.70 -4.86 -5.09
N THR A 90 12.39 -4.10 -4.23
CA THR A 90 13.75 -3.56 -4.48
C THR A 90 14.65 -3.79 -3.29
#